data_AF-A0A7X6Y005-F1
#
_entry.id   AF-A0A7X6Y005-F1
#
_cell.length_a   1.000
_cell.length_b   1.000
_cell.length_c   1.000
_cell.angle_alpha   90.00
_cell.angle_beta   90.00
_cell.angle_gamma   90.00
#
_symmetry.space_group_name_H-M   'P 1'
#
loop_
_entity.id
_entity.type
_entity.pdbx_description
1 polymer ?
#
loop_
_entity_poly.entity_id
_entity_poly.type
_entity_poly.pdbx_seq_one_letter_code
_entity_poly.pdbx_strand_id
1 'polypeptide(L)' 'MSKNKSYEELMERLVVIIEELESGDVTIEESTKKYEEGINITKKLNEILSVSEKKIKIMEDGIEEDF' A
#
# COMPACT_ATOMS: atom_id res chain seq x y z
N MET A 1 8.74 -11.51 -10.44
CA MET A 1 7.67 -10.52 -10.69
C MET A 1 8.10 -9.21 -10.06
N SER A 2 8.04 -8.09 -10.80
CA SER A 2 8.66 -6.81 -10.42
C SER A 2 7.99 -6.18 -9.19
N LYS A 3 8.77 -5.64 -8.24
CA LYS A 3 8.28 -4.93 -7.03
C LYS A 3 7.34 -3.76 -7.34
N ASN A 4 7.42 -3.19 -8.55
CA ASN A 4 6.50 -2.12 -8.97
C ASN A 4 5.07 -2.64 -9.15
N LYS A 5 4.90 -3.87 -9.65
CA LYS A 5 3.57 -4.46 -9.83
C LYS A 5 2.84 -4.60 -8.49
N SER A 6 3.54 -4.94 -7.41
CA SER A 6 2.88 -5.11 -6.10
C SER A 6 2.40 -3.80 -5.48
N TYR A 7 3.06 -2.66 -5.76
CA TYR A 7 2.58 -1.37 -5.25
C TYR A 7 1.34 -0.90 -6.03
N GLU A 8 1.40 -0.97 -7.36
CA GLU A 8 0.29 -0.62 -8.25
C GLU A 8 -0.94 -1.51 -7.96
N GLU A 9 -0.76 -2.82 -7.83
CA GLU A 9 -1.84 -3.76 -7.47
C GLU A 9 -2.47 -3.44 -6.11
N LEU A 10 -1.68 -3.08 -5.10
CA LEU A 10 -2.19 -2.68 -3.80
C LEU A 10 -2.95 -1.35 -3.87
N MET A 11 -2.48 -0.39 -4.65
CA MET A 11 -3.16 0.88 -4.88
C MET A 11 -4.49 0.67 -5.61
N GLU A 12 -4.51 -0.11 -6.69
CA GLU A 12 -5.74 -0.45 -7.42
C GLU A 12 -6.75 -1.12 -6.49
N ARG A 13 -6.31 -2.07 -5.66
CA ARG A 13 -7.19 -2.72 -4.69
C ARG A 13 -7.75 -1.72 -3.66
N LEU A 14 -6.95 -0.77 -3.19
CA LEU A 14 -7.42 0.26 -2.27
C LEU A 14 -8.49 1.16 -2.90
N VAL A 15 -8.32 1.55 -4.17
CA VAL A 15 -9.33 2.33 -4.91
C VAL A 15 -10.63 1.56 -5.02
N VAL A 16 -10.58 0.28 -5.39
CA VAL A 16 -11.77 -0.58 -5.47
C VAL A 16 -12.48 -0.67 -4.11
N ILE A 17 -11.75 -0.80 -3.01
CA ILE A 17 -12.34 -0.82 -1.66
C ILE A 17 -13.07 0.49 -1.35
N ILE A 18 -12.49 1.64 -1.72
CA ILE A 18 -13.12 2.95 -1.52
C ILE A 18 -14.39 3.06 -2.35
N GLU A 19 -14.36 2.70 -3.64
CA GLU A 19 -15.52 2.72 -4.52
C GLU A 19 -16.65 1.82 -3.97
N GLU A 20 -16.30 0.62 -3.48
CA GLU A 20 -17.27 -0.29 -2.87
C GLU A 20 -17.87 0.28 -1.57
N LEU A 21 -17.09 0.98 -0.75
CA LEU A 21 -17.58 1.63 0.47
C LEU A 21 -18.45 2.85 0.16
N GLU A 22 -18.11 3.62 -0.87
CA GLU A 22 -18.87 4.81 -1.31
C GLU A 22 -20.18 4.44 -2.04
N SER A 23 -20.25 3.25 -2.64
CA SER A 23 -21.46 2.78 -3.33
C SER A 23 -22.69 2.69 -2.41
N GLY A 24 -22.49 2.50 -1.10
CA GLY A 24 -23.57 2.40 -0.12
C GLY A 24 -24.35 1.08 -0.15
N ASP A 25 -24.05 0.17 -1.08
CA ASP A 25 -24.72 -1.12 -1.26
C ASP A 25 -24.13 -2.26 -0.40
N VAL A 26 -23.27 -1.90 0.57
CA VAL A 26 -22.58 -2.85 1.45
C VAL A 26 -23.25 -2.93 2.83
N THR A 27 -23.38 -4.14 3.36
CA THR A 27 -23.83 -4.33 4.74
C THR A 27 -22.81 -3.79 5.74
N ILE A 28 -23.23 -3.57 7.00
CA ILE A 28 -22.32 -3.12 8.07
C ILE A 28 -21.16 -4.11 8.29
N GLU A 29 -21.43 -5.42 8.18
CA GLU A 29 -20.40 -6.43 8.35
C GLU A 29 -19.37 -6.38 7.20
N GLU A 30 -19.84 -6.21 5.96
CA GLU A 30 -18.98 -6.08 4.79
C GLU A 30 -18.19 -4.77 4.81
N SER A 31 -18.81 -3.65 5.20
CA SER A 31 -18.13 -2.37 5.31
C SER A 31 -17.04 -2.41 6.38
N THR A 32 -17.28 -3.10 7.49
CA THR A 32 -16.26 -3.32 8.53
C THR A 32 -15.08 -4.13 7.98
N LYS A 33 -15.34 -5.23 7.26
CA LYS A 33 -14.27 -6.05 6.64
C LYS A 33 -13.46 -5.26 5.60
N LYS A 34 -14.14 -4.51 4.73
CA LYS A 34 -13.52 -3.67 3.70
C LYS A 34 -12.66 -2.56 4.31
N TYR A 35 -13.13 -1.95 5.40
CA TYR A 35 -12.35 -0.98 6.16
C TYR A 35 -11.08 -1.59 6.74
N GLU A 36 -11.16 -2.76 7.37
CA GLU A 36 -9.98 -3.48 7.89
C GLU A 36 -8.99 -3.84 6.77
N GLU A 37 -9.49 -4.28 5.62
CA GLU A 37 -8.67 -4.56 4.43
C GLU A 37 -7.96 -3.28 3.96
N GLY A 38 -8.68 -2.17 3.83
CA GLY A 38 -8.13 -0.88 3.43
C GLY A 38 -7.04 -0.36 4.37
N ILE A 39 -7.21 -0.53 5.69
CA ILE A 39 -6.19 -0.21 6.69
C ILE A 39 -4.93 -1.06 6.48
N ASN A 40 -5.09 -2.36 6.24
CA ASN A 40 -3.95 -3.26 6.03
C ASN A 40 -3.21 -2.95 4.73
N ILE A 41 -3.93 -2.63 3.65
CA ILE A 41 -3.31 -2.22 2.38
C ILE A 41 -2.55 -0.90 2.55
N THR A 42 -3.15 0.08 3.23
CA THR A 42 -2.51 1.38 3.51
C THR A 42 -1.19 1.21 4.28
N LYS A 43 -1.16 0.31 5.28
CA LYS A 43 0.08 -0.02 6.00
C LYS A 43 1.16 -0.57 5.07
N LYS A 44 0.82 -1.54 4.21
CA LYS A 44 1.76 -2.13 3.25
C LYS A 44 2.30 -1.11 2.25
N LEU A 45 1.44 -0.22 1.75
CA LEU A 45 1.85 0.86 0.84
C LEU A 45 2.89 1.77 1.52
N ASN A 46 2.63 2.19 2.76
CA ASN A 46 3.57 2.98 3.55
C ASN A 46 4.90 2.25 3.81
N GLU A 47 4.88 0.93 4.07
CA GLU A 47 6.10 0.13 4.23
C GLU A 47 6.94 0.12 2.94
N ILE A 48 6.29 -0.05 1.78
CA ILE A 48 6.97 -0.03 0.48
C ILE A 48 7.62 1.34 0.23
N LEU A 49 6.89 2.42 0.51
CA LEU A 49 7.41 3.79 0.38
C LEU A 49 8.59 4.02 1.33
N SER A 50 8.45 3.63 2.60
CA SER A 50 9.52 3.79 3.60
C SER A 50 10.80 3.03 3.21
N VAL A 51 10.68 1.81 2.66
CA VAL A 51 11.84 1.07 2.15
C VAL A 51 12.48 1.80 0.97
N SER A 52 11.68 2.41 0.10
CA SER A 52 12.17 3.15 -1.05
C SER A 52 12.87 4.45 -0.64
N GLU A 53 12.29 5.21 0.30
CA GLU A 53 12.90 6.41 0.90
C GLU A 53 14.23 6.09 1.59
N LYS A 54 14.29 4.99 2.37
CA LYS A 54 15.55 4.56 3.01
C LYS A 54 16.65 4.27 1.99
N LYS A 55 16.31 3.62 0.87
CA LYS A 55 17.28 3.35 -0.19
C LYS A 55 17.79 4.63 -0.83
N ILE A 56 16.91 5.58 -1.13
CA ILE A 56 17.29 6.90 -1.67
C ILE A 56 18.23 7.59 -0.68
N LYS A 57 17.88 7.60 0.61
CA LYS A 57 18.69 8.22 1.65
C LYS A 57 20.08 7.59 1.78
N ILE A 58 20.21 6.27 1.72
CA ILE A 58 21.52 5.59 1.72
C ILE A 58 22.37 6.01 0.51
N MET A 59 21.75 6.13 -0.67
CA MET A 59 22.43 6.60 -1.88
C MET A 59 22.88 8.07 -1.77
N GLU A 60 22.07 8.94 -1.15
CA GLU A 60 22.40 10.35 -0.91
C GLU A 60 23.49 10.52 0.16
N ASP A 61 23.47 9.71 1.23
CA ASP A 61 24.44 9.77 2.32
C ASP A 61 25.80 9.15 1.93
N GLY A 62 25.93 8.60 0.72
CA GLY A 62 27.20 8.09 0.17
C GLY A 62 27.73 6.84 0.87
N ILE A 63 26.89 6.13 1.63
CA ILE A 63 27.26 4.90 2.31
C ILE A 63 27.05 3.75 1.32
N GLU A 64 28.10 3.41 0.58
CA GLU A 64 28.23 2.11 -0.10
C GLU A 64 28.31 1.01 0.98
N GLU A 65 27.17 0.47 1.43
CA GLU A 65 27.18 -0.88 1.98
C GLU A 65 27.27 -1.85 0.81
N ASP A 66 28.45 -2.47 0.65
CA ASP A 66 28.69 -3.63 -0.21
C ASP A 66 27.58 -4.67 0.02
N PHE A 67 26.71 -4.86 -0.98
CA PHE A 67 25.70 -5.91 -1.04
C PHE A 67 26.25 -7.19 -1.67
#